data_AF-U1HUA3-F1
#
_entry.id   AF-U1HUA3-F1
#
_cell.length_a   1.000
_cell.length_b   1.000
_cell.length_c   1.000
_cell.angle_alpha   90.00
_cell.angle_beta   90.00
_cell.angle_gamma   90.00
#
_symmetry.space_group_name_H-M   'P 1'
#
loop_
_entity.id
_entity.type
_entity.pdbx_description
1 polymer ?
#
loop_
_entity_poly.entity_id
_entity_poly.type
_entity_poly.pdbx_seq_one_letter_code
_entity_poly.pdbx_strand_id
1 'polypeptide(L)'
;MELFEALFNDRIRFSRKEWSILVENKLDGSTCEGRMMRCLAQVPDLMQRGRIALRTKSSVQMLIAEARHQYHILKAILIELHDRLNAVQQPSTDGCPQAAARSMRLHAHYQRTYGLALAICMYFNCILNALDPSDTVLEMESTHFCRDSLKLADQASRYRPLGASFVMLCLVGAWCGSRDEATRATVESTLVDYGMDYPGAYTGILKVELEYTSHRLKLLET
;
A
#
# COMPACT_ATOMS: atom_id res chain seq x y z
N MET A 1 10.19 5.61 -1.85
CA MET A 1 9.28 6.76 -1.72
C MET A 1 9.00 7.38 -3.08
N GLU A 2 10.01 7.67 -3.91
CA GLU A 2 9.81 8.35 -5.21
C GLU A 2 8.87 7.64 -6.20
N LEU A 3 8.86 6.29 -6.26
CA LEU A 3 7.89 5.57 -7.11
C LEU A 3 6.45 5.77 -6.65
N PHE A 4 6.20 5.83 -5.34
CA PHE A 4 4.86 6.08 -4.80
C PHE A 4 4.47 7.55 -4.99
N GLU A 5 5.42 8.47 -4.86
CA GLU A 5 5.20 9.88 -5.18
C GLU A 5 4.84 10.08 -6.66
N ALA A 6 5.51 9.38 -7.56
CA ALA A 6 5.21 9.41 -8.99
C ALA A 6 3.81 8.86 -9.33
N LEU A 7 3.20 8.01 -8.50
CA LEU A 7 1.79 7.61 -8.68
C LEU A 7 0.84 8.79 -8.48
N PHE A 8 1.17 9.66 -7.53
CA PHE A 8 0.28 10.72 -7.08
C PHE A 8 0.70 12.13 -7.54
N ASN A 9 1.80 12.27 -8.27
CA ASN A 9 2.26 13.55 -8.79
C ASN A 9 1.89 13.71 -10.27
N ASP A 10 0.93 14.59 -10.58
CA ASP A 10 0.46 14.81 -11.97
C ASP A 10 1.52 15.43 -12.91
N ARG A 11 2.63 15.93 -12.34
CA ARG A 11 3.79 16.39 -13.11
C ARG A 11 4.65 15.23 -13.62
N ILE A 12 4.52 14.05 -13.03
CA ILE A 12 5.25 12.85 -13.42
C ILE A 12 4.28 11.95 -14.19
N ARG A 13 4.41 11.93 -15.52
CA ARG A 13 3.56 11.12 -16.40
C ARG A 13 4.39 10.09 -17.13
N PHE A 14 4.41 8.87 -16.60
CA PHE A 14 4.94 7.71 -17.30
C PHE A 14 3.81 6.97 -18.03
N SER A 15 4.10 6.54 -19.25
CA SER A 15 3.29 5.54 -19.95
C SER A 15 3.34 4.19 -19.23
N ARG A 16 2.36 3.30 -19.51
CA ARG A 16 2.37 1.92 -18.99
C ARG A 16 3.72 1.21 -19.25
N LYS A 17 4.32 1.44 -20.42
CA LYS A 17 5.61 0.83 -20.79
C LYS A 17 6.76 1.37 -19.95
N GLU A 18 6.81 2.69 -19.71
CA GLU A 18 7.83 3.31 -18.86
C GLU A 18 7.71 2.84 -17.41
N TRP A 19 6.48 2.75 -16.89
CA TRP A 19 6.21 2.16 -15.58
C TRP A 19 6.70 0.70 -15.48
N SER A 20 6.41 -0.13 -16.48
CA SER A 20 6.93 -1.50 -16.56
C SER A 20 8.46 -1.53 -16.56
N ILE A 21 9.12 -0.71 -17.39
CA ILE A 21 10.59 -0.66 -17.46
C ILE A 21 11.22 -0.24 -16.12
N LEU A 22 10.58 0.68 -15.39
CA LEU A 22 11.07 1.15 -14.09
C LEU A 22 11.05 0.06 -13.01
N VAL A 23 10.10 -0.88 -13.07
CA VAL A 23 9.92 -1.91 -12.04
C VAL A 23 10.41 -3.29 -12.47
N GLU A 24 10.60 -3.54 -13.76
CA GLU A 24 11.05 -4.82 -14.28
C GLU A 24 12.56 -4.94 -14.17
N ASN A 25 13.01 -5.74 -13.21
CA ASN A 25 14.39 -6.20 -13.15
C ASN A 25 14.42 -7.73 -13.34
N LYS A 26 15.37 -8.20 -14.15
CA LYS A 26 15.54 -9.64 -14.43
C LYS A 26 15.93 -10.43 -13.18
N LEU A 27 16.49 -9.77 -12.17
CA LEU A 27 16.97 -10.38 -10.94
C LEU A 27 15.88 -10.56 -9.87
N ASP A 28 14.81 -9.76 -9.90
CA ASP A 28 13.77 -9.75 -8.87
C ASP A 28 12.39 -10.18 -9.36
N GLY A 29 12.25 -10.53 -10.65
CA GLY A 29 10.96 -10.86 -11.25
C GLY A 29 10.15 -11.94 -10.53
N SER A 30 10.79 -12.93 -9.90
CA SER A 30 10.11 -13.99 -9.13
C SER A 30 9.93 -13.67 -7.64
N THR A 31 10.54 -12.60 -7.14
CA THR A 31 10.45 -12.21 -5.72
C THR A 31 9.07 -11.64 -5.39
N CYS A 32 8.74 -11.59 -4.10
CA CYS A 32 7.53 -10.92 -3.63
C CYS A 32 7.55 -9.44 -4.02
N GLU A 33 8.70 -8.80 -3.83
CA GLU A 33 8.96 -7.40 -4.13
C GLU A 33 8.75 -7.10 -5.61
N GLY A 34 9.38 -7.86 -6.50
CA GLY A 34 9.27 -7.63 -7.95
C GLY A 34 7.85 -7.86 -8.46
N ARG A 35 7.14 -8.89 -7.97
CA ARG A 35 5.71 -9.09 -8.32
C ARG A 35 4.84 -7.93 -7.81
N MET A 36 5.04 -7.50 -6.56
CA MET A 36 4.33 -6.40 -5.93
C MET A 36 4.52 -5.09 -6.70
N MET A 37 5.76 -4.77 -7.09
CA MET A 37 6.07 -3.56 -7.84
C MET A 37 5.47 -3.57 -9.25
N ARG A 38 5.39 -4.73 -9.90
CA ARG A 38 4.68 -4.88 -11.18
C ARG A 38 3.19 -4.62 -11.07
N CYS A 39 2.55 -5.06 -9.99
CA CYS A 39 1.15 -4.71 -9.71
C CYS A 39 1.00 -3.20 -9.47
N LEU A 40 1.89 -2.60 -8.69
CA LEU A 40 1.89 -1.15 -8.42
C LEU A 40 2.00 -0.32 -9.70
N ALA A 41 2.85 -0.75 -10.63
CA ALA A 41 3.05 -0.09 -11.92
C ALA A 41 1.78 -0.01 -12.79
N GLN A 42 0.78 -0.86 -12.53
CA GLN A 42 -0.51 -0.82 -13.24
C GLN A 42 -1.50 0.21 -12.66
N VAL A 43 -1.28 0.68 -11.42
CA VAL A 43 -2.24 1.54 -10.70
C VAL A 43 -2.59 2.81 -11.48
N PRO A 44 -1.64 3.59 -12.03
CA PRO A 44 -1.97 4.83 -12.73
C PRO A 44 -2.83 4.60 -13.99
N ASP A 45 -2.49 3.58 -14.77
CA ASP A 45 -3.22 3.23 -15.99
C ASP A 45 -4.64 2.71 -15.67
N LEU A 46 -4.77 1.87 -14.64
CA LEU A 46 -6.07 1.41 -14.15
C LEU A 46 -6.95 2.58 -13.68
N MET A 47 -6.37 3.54 -12.95
CA MET A 47 -7.09 4.74 -12.51
C MET A 47 -7.55 5.60 -13.70
N GLN A 48 -6.67 5.83 -14.67
CA GLN A 48 -6.99 6.61 -15.86
C GLN A 48 -8.10 5.96 -16.68
N ARG A 49 -7.96 4.68 -17.02
CA ARG A 49 -8.97 3.93 -17.80
C ARG A 49 -10.26 3.76 -17.02
N GLY A 50 -10.19 3.60 -15.71
CA GLY A 50 -11.34 3.50 -14.82
C GLY A 50 -12.20 4.76 -14.84
N ARG A 51 -11.59 5.95 -14.71
CA ARG A 51 -12.33 7.22 -14.84
C ARG A 51 -13.03 7.35 -16.19
N ILE A 52 -12.35 6.99 -17.28
CA ILE A 52 -12.92 7.03 -18.64
C ILE A 52 -14.08 6.04 -18.76
N ALA A 53 -13.91 4.81 -18.28
CA ALA A 53 -14.92 3.76 -18.34
C ALA A 53 -16.18 4.13 -17.54
N LEU A 54 -16.03 4.70 -16.34
CA LEU A 54 -17.15 5.17 -15.52
C LEU A 54 -17.91 6.33 -16.18
N ARG A 55 -17.20 7.29 -16.78
CA ARG A 55 -17.81 8.42 -17.51
C ARG A 55 -18.55 7.97 -18.77
N THR A 56 -17.96 7.07 -19.55
CA THR A 56 -18.50 6.61 -20.85
C THR A 56 -19.41 5.39 -20.73
N LYS A 57 -19.55 4.82 -19.52
CA LYS A 57 -20.27 3.58 -19.22
C LYS A 57 -19.87 2.40 -20.12
N SER A 58 -18.65 2.41 -20.62
CA SER A 58 -18.13 1.43 -21.58
C SER A 58 -16.95 0.66 -21.00
N SER A 59 -16.81 -0.61 -21.36
CA SER A 59 -15.63 -1.44 -21.04
C SER A 59 -15.29 -1.65 -19.55
N VAL A 60 -16.22 -1.38 -18.63
CA VAL A 60 -16.00 -1.51 -17.18
C VAL A 60 -15.68 -2.96 -16.77
N GLN A 61 -16.33 -3.96 -17.38
CA GLN A 61 -16.17 -5.37 -17.01
C GLN A 61 -14.75 -5.92 -17.26
N MET A 62 -14.15 -5.58 -18.41
CA MET A 62 -12.77 -5.99 -18.71
C MET A 62 -11.78 -5.36 -17.73
N LEU A 63 -12.04 -4.12 -17.34
CA LEU A 63 -11.20 -3.41 -16.37
C LEU A 63 -11.33 -4.01 -14.96
N ILE A 64 -12.54 -4.36 -14.53
CA ILE A 64 -12.77 -5.08 -13.27
C ILE A 64 -11.98 -6.40 -13.27
N ALA A 65 -12.08 -7.19 -14.34
CA ALA A 65 -11.37 -8.47 -14.45
C ALA A 65 -9.85 -8.29 -14.34
N GLU A 66 -9.29 -7.29 -15.03
CA GLU A 66 -7.87 -6.97 -14.97
C GLU A 66 -7.43 -6.52 -13.56
N ALA A 67 -8.19 -5.60 -12.93
CA ALA A 67 -7.92 -5.14 -11.58
C ALA A 67 -8.02 -6.27 -10.55
N ARG A 68 -9.02 -7.16 -10.67
CA ARG A 68 -9.18 -8.35 -9.82
C ARG A 68 -8.01 -9.31 -9.97
N HIS A 69 -7.53 -9.55 -11.20
CA HIS A 69 -6.38 -10.41 -11.41
C HIS A 69 -5.13 -9.91 -10.66
N GLN A 70 -4.83 -8.61 -10.77
CA GLN A 70 -3.71 -8.01 -10.03
C GLN A 70 -3.94 -8.04 -8.51
N TYR A 71 -5.16 -7.77 -8.06
CA TYR A 71 -5.52 -7.82 -6.64
C TYR A 71 -5.36 -9.23 -6.04
N HIS A 72 -5.71 -10.29 -6.77
CA HIS A 72 -5.47 -11.67 -6.34
C HIS A 72 -3.97 -11.99 -6.19
N ILE A 73 -3.13 -11.51 -7.11
CA ILE A 73 -1.67 -11.66 -7.00
C ILE A 73 -1.16 -10.96 -5.73
N LEU A 74 -1.61 -9.73 -5.48
CA LEU A 74 -1.23 -8.97 -4.30
C LEU A 74 -1.66 -9.65 -2.99
N LYS A 75 -2.87 -10.20 -2.94
CA LYS A 75 -3.34 -10.97 -1.78
C LYS A 75 -2.47 -12.20 -1.51
N ALA A 76 -2.06 -12.93 -2.56
CA ALA A 76 -1.15 -14.07 -2.39
C ALA A 76 0.22 -13.63 -1.85
N ILE A 77 0.76 -12.52 -2.35
CA ILE A 77 2.01 -11.92 -1.84
C ILE A 77 1.84 -11.50 -0.38
N LEU A 78 0.71 -10.90 -0.02
CA LEU A 78 0.42 -10.45 1.34
C LEU A 78 0.44 -11.62 2.34
N ILE A 79 -0.18 -12.75 1.98
CA ILE A 79 -0.16 -13.98 2.77
C ILE A 79 1.28 -14.50 2.92
N GLU A 80 2.01 -14.60 1.80
CA GLU A 80 3.40 -15.08 1.80
C GLU A 80 4.32 -14.22 2.70
N LEU A 81 4.16 -12.89 2.64
CA LEU A 81 4.93 -11.96 3.47
C LEU A 81 4.51 -12.03 4.95
N HIS A 82 3.23 -12.21 5.24
CA HIS A 82 2.73 -12.39 6.60
C HIS A 82 3.33 -13.64 7.25
N ASP A 83 3.33 -14.76 6.53
CA ASP A 83 3.90 -16.02 6.99
C ASP A 83 5.41 -15.90 7.25
N ARG A 84 6.15 -15.24 6.34
CA ARG A 84 7.58 -14.97 6.52
C ARG A 84 7.86 -14.05 7.70
N LEU A 85 7.05 -13.02 7.90
CA LEU A 85 7.18 -12.11 9.04
C LEU A 85 6.99 -12.87 10.37
N ASN A 86 5.95 -13.70 10.46
CA ASN A 86 5.65 -14.52 11.63
C ASN A 86 6.74 -15.56 11.90
N ALA A 87 7.31 -16.18 10.86
CA ALA A 87 8.39 -17.15 10.99
C ALA A 87 9.65 -16.54 11.62
N VAL A 88 9.96 -15.28 11.29
CA VAL A 88 11.14 -14.57 11.82
C VAL A 88 10.91 -14.03 13.24
N GLN A 89 9.66 -13.84 13.67
CA GLN A 89 9.32 -13.46 15.04
C GLN A 89 9.55 -14.59 16.06
N GLN A 90 9.76 -15.83 15.61
CA GLN A 90 10.05 -16.93 16.52
C GLN A 90 11.47 -16.78 17.12
N PRO A 91 11.62 -16.78 18.46
CA PRO A 91 12.90 -16.52 19.10
C PRO A 91 13.93 -17.60 18.72
N SER A 92 15.11 -17.18 18.25
CA SER A 92 16.23 -18.07 18.03
C SER A 92 16.77 -18.55 19.38
N THR A 93 16.80 -19.86 19.60
CA THR A 93 17.23 -20.50 20.85
C THR A 93 18.73 -20.38 21.13
N ASP A 94 19.52 -19.97 20.14
CA ASP A 94 20.97 -20.20 20.14
C ASP A 94 21.80 -19.08 20.79
N GLY A 95 21.16 -18.01 21.30
CA GLY A 95 21.82 -16.93 22.07
C GLY A 95 22.93 -16.14 21.35
N CYS A 96 23.23 -16.44 20.08
CA CYS A 96 24.32 -15.83 19.33
C CYS A 96 23.98 -14.39 18.89
N PRO A 97 24.79 -13.37 19.24
CA PRO A 97 24.53 -11.97 18.87
C PRO A 97 24.42 -11.72 17.36
N GLN A 98 25.19 -12.45 16.54
CA GLN A 98 25.15 -12.30 15.09
C GLN A 98 23.87 -12.87 14.47
N ALA A 99 23.35 -13.96 15.04
CA ALA A 99 22.06 -14.53 14.65
C ALA A 99 20.91 -13.59 15.03
N ALA A 100 20.95 -13.01 16.23
CA ALA A 100 19.97 -12.03 16.69
C ALA A 100 19.94 -10.78 15.78
N ALA A 101 21.10 -10.23 15.43
CA ALA A 101 21.19 -9.08 14.51
C ALA A 101 20.67 -9.40 13.10
N ARG A 102 20.89 -10.62 12.61
CA ARG A 102 20.35 -11.08 11.32
C ARG A 102 18.83 -11.22 11.36
N SER A 103 18.29 -11.82 12.42
CA SER A 103 16.84 -11.95 12.63
C SER A 103 16.17 -10.58 12.71
N MET A 104 16.73 -9.63 13.44
CA MET A 104 16.20 -8.26 13.51
C MET A 104 16.15 -7.57 12.14
N ARG A 105 17.22 -7.67 11.34
CA ARG A 105 17.22 -7.09 9.98
C ARG A 105 16.18 -7.74 9.08
N LEU A 106 16.03 -9.06 9.17
CA LEU A 106 15.05 -9.80 8.37
C LEU A 106 13.62 -9.48 8.81
N HIS A 107 13.39 -9.34 10.11
CA HIS A 107 12.11 -8.90 10.68
C HIS A 107 11.73 -7.52 10.14
N ALA A 108 12.61 -6.53 10.28
CA ALA A 108 12.37 -5.18 9.76
C ALA A 108 12.15 -5.17 8.24
N HIS A 109 12.89 -6.01 7.49
CA HIS A 109 12.71 -6.15 6.05
C HIS A 109 11.31 -6.68 5.70
N TYR A 110 10.88 -7.81 6.26
CA TYR A 110 9.55 -8.37 5.97
C TYR A 110 8.43 -7.48 6.48
N GLN A 111 8.61 -6.82 7.63
CA GLN A 111 7.64 -5.87 8.16
C GLN A 111 7.41 -4.72 7.18
N ARG A 112 8.50 -4.15 6.64
CA ARG A 112 8.45 -3.09 5.63
C ARG A 112 7.78 -3.57 4.34
N THR A 113 8.21 -4.71 3.80
CA THR A 113 7.65 -5.23 2.54
C THR A 113 6.17 -5.57 2.69
N TYR A 114 5.77 -6.16 3.81
CA TYR A 114 4.36 -6.43 4.15
C TYR A 114 3.53 -5.14 4.24
N GLY A 115 4.05 -4.09 4.89
CA GLY A 115 3.37 -2.80 4.96
C GLY A 115 3.18 -2.12 3.60
N LEU A 116 4.17 -2.24 2.70
CA LEU A 116 4.03 -1.77 1.33
C LEU A 116 2.99 -2.58 0.55
N ALA A 117 2.96 -3.91 0.73
CA ALA A 117 1.95 -4.76 0.11
C ALA A 117 0.53 -4.40 0.58
N LEU A 118 0.34 -4.12 1.88
CA LEU A 118 -0.93 -3.62 2.43
C LEU A 118 -1.38 -2.32 1.75
N ALA A 119 -0.46 -1.36 1.59
CA ALA A 119 -0.77 -0.08 0.93
C ALA A 119 -1.26 -0.30 -0.51
N ILE A 120 -0.57 -1.15 -1.27
CA ILE A 120 -0.91 -1.44 -2.66
C ILE A 120 -2.23 -2.21 -2.75
N CYS A 121 -2.46 -3.20 -1.87
CA CYS A 121 -3.75 -3.87 -1.74
C CYS A 121 -4.88 -2.85 -1.51
N MET A 122 -4.68 -1.86 -0.65
CA MET A 122 -5.66 -0.80 -0.41
C MET A 122 -5.93 0.07 -1.64
N TYR A 123 -4.92 0.36 -2.45
CA TYR A 123 -5.12 1.10 -3.69
C TYR A 123 -5.99 0.33 -4.68
N PHE A 124 -5.70 -0.96 -4.87
CA PHE A 124 -6.54 -1.83 -5.70
C PHE A 124 -7.95 -2.01 -5.13
N ASN A 125 -8.08 -2.14 -3.82
CA ASN A 125 -9.38 -2.23 -3.14
C ASN A 125 -10.23 -0.97 -3.39
N CYS A 126 -9.63 0.23 -3.31
CA CYS A 126 -10.31 1.49 -3.62
C CYS A 126 -10.77 1.55 -5.09
N ILE A 127 -9.89 1.18 -6.03
CA ILE A 127 -10.19 1.17 -7.46
C ILE A 127 -11.32 0.17 -7.77
N LEU A 128 -11.23 -1.04 -7.21
CA LEU A 128 -12.26 -2.07 -7.39
C LEU A 128 -13.60 -1.66 -6.80
N ASN A 129 -13.63 -1.06 -5.61
CA ASN A 129 -14.86 -0.52 -5.01
C ASN A 129 -15.52 0.57 -5.89
N ALA A 130 -14.73 1.37 -6.60
CA ALA A 130 -15.25 2.38 -7.51
C ALA A 130 -15.81 1.78 -8.80
N LEU A 131 -15.20 0.69 -9.29
CA LEU A 131 -15.62 0.01 -10.52
C LEU A 131 -16.77 -0.98 -10.31
N ASP A 132 -16.79 -1.67 -9.17
CA ASP A 132 -17.80 -2.64 -8.74
C ASP A 132 -18.26 -2.36 -7.30
N PRO A 133 -19.14 -1.36 -7.09
CA PRO A 133 -19.62 -1.00 -5.74
C PRO A 133 -20.48 -2.08 -5.07
N SER A 134 -20.86 -3.14 -5.80
CA SER A 134 -21.71 -4.22 -5.29
C SER A 134 -20.93 -5.29 -4.52
N ASP A 135 -19.60 -5.27 -4.61
CA ASP A 135 -18.71 -6.24 -3.98
C ASP A 135 -18.48 -5.92 -2.49
N THR A 136 -19.37 -6.42 -1.65
CA THR A 136 -19.30 -6.26 -0.19
C THR A 136 -18.07 -6.93 0.45
N VAL A 137 -17.39 -7.85 -0.24
CA VAL A 137 -16.18 -8.51 0.28
C VAL A 137 -15.04 -7.50 0.41
N LEU A 138 -14.96 -6.54 -0.51
CA LEU A 138 -13.91 -5.51 -0.50
C LEU A 138 -13.96 -4.64 0.76
N GLU A 139 -15.15 -4.39 1.32
CA GLU A 139 -15.31 -3.61 2.55
C GLU A 139 -14.78 -4.35 3.77
N MET A 140 -15.08 -5.65 3.88
CA MET A 140 -14.53 -6.50 4.93
C MET A 140 -13.00 -6.60 4.85
N GLU A 141 -12.46 -6.77 3.64
CA GLU A 141 -11.01 -6.83 3.40
C GLU A 141 -10.33 -5.49 3.73
N SER A 142 -10.94 -4.36 3.33
CA SER A 142 -10.42 -3.03 3.67
C SER A 142 -10.36 -2.83 5.18
N THR A 143 -11.40 -3.22 5.91
CA THR A 143 -11.41 -3.14 7.38
C THR A 143 -10.27 -3.95 7.99
N HIS A 144 -10.05 -5.17 7.48
CA HIS A 144 -8.96 -6.03 7.91
C HIS A 144 -7.59 -5.40 7.64
N PHE A 145 -7.37 -4.87 6.44
CA PHE A 145 -6.12 -4.20 6.07
C PHE A 145 -5.88 -2.94 6.90
N CYS A 146 -6.90 -2.14 7.22
CA CYS A 146 -6.74 -0.97 8.10
C CYS A 146 -6.23 -1.37 9.47
N ARG A 147 -6.84 -2.41 10.06
CA ARG A 147 -6.44 -2.93 11.37
C ARG A 147 -5.01 -3.45 11.34
N ASP A 148 -4.64 -4.19 10.30
CA ASP A 148 -3.30 -4.73 10.15
C ASP A 148 -2.26 -3.61 9.94
N SER A 149 -2.58 -2.57 9.18
CA SER A 149 -1.73 -1.38 9.03
C SER A 149 -1.48 -0.65 10.35
N LEU A 150 -2.52 -0.46 11.18
CA LEU A 150 -2.38 0.15 12.51
C LEU A 150 -1.56 -0.72 13.45
N LYS A 151 -1.80 -2.03 13.47
CA LYS A 151 -0.98 -2.99 14.24
C LYS A 151 0.48 -2.96 13.79
N LEU A 152 0.72 -2.89 12.48
CA LEU A 152 2.06 -2.80 11.92
C LEU A 152 2.76 -1.50 12.33
N ALA A 153 2.02 -0.39 12.36
CA ALA A 153 2.50 0.91 12.80
C ALA A 153 2.93 0.89 14.27
N ASP A 154 2.15 0.26 15.16
CA ASP A 154 2.53 0.07 16.56
C ASP A 154 3.83 -0.75 16.67
N GLN A 155 3.90 -1.90 15.99
CA GLN A 155 5.05 -2.78 16.04
C GLN A 155 6.33 -2.18 15.43
N ALA A 156 6.20 -1.34 14.41
CA ALA A 156 7.33 -0.71 13.72
C ALA A 156 7.90 0.49 14.49
N SER A 157 7.20 0.99 15.52
CA SER A 157 7.63 2.16 16.31
C SER A 157 9.07 2.01 16.86
N ARG A 158 9.46 0.79 17.21
CA ARG A 158 10.81 0.43 17.69
C ARG A 158 11.94 0.68 16.67
N TYR A 159 11.61 0.87 15.39
CA TYR A 159 12.56 1.08 14.29
C TYR A 159 12.54 2.53 13.78
N ARG A 160 11.82 3.42 14.45
CA ARG A 160 11.77 4.84 14.09
C ARG A 160 13.13 5.53 14.23
N PRO A 161 13.40 6.57 13.43
CA PRO A 161 12.53 7.06 12.35
C PRO A 161 12.74 6.29 11.03
N LEU A 162 13.99 5.97 10.68
CA LEU A 162 14.34 5.48 9.33
C LEU A 162 13.77 4.09 9.00
N GLY A 163 13.81 3.16 9.96
CA GLY A 163 13.34 1.79 9.76
C GLY A 163 11.82 1.65 9.68
N ALA A 164 11.08 2.68 10.11
CA ALA A 164 9.63 2.73 10.09
C ALA A 164 9.05 3.74 9.08
N SER A 165 9.89 4.35 8.23
CA SER A 165 9.48 5.34 7.21
C SER A 165 8.37 4.85 6.25
N PHE A 166 8.28 3.55 6.00
CA PHE A 166 7.23 2.94 5.17
C PHE A 166 5.83 3.02 5.79
N VAL A 167 5.74 3.20 7.12
CA VAL A 167 4.48 3.21 7.86
C VAL A 167 3.59 4.35 7.39
N MET A 168 4.16 5.52 7.08
CA MET A 168 3.38 6.65 6.56
C MET A 168 2.62 6.27 5.27
N LEU A 169 3.29 5.62 4.30
CA LEU A 169 2.64 5.15 3.07
C LEU A 169 1.57 4.09 3.36
N CYS A 170 1.83 3.18 4.30
CA CYS A 170 0.89 2.14 4.73
C CYS A 170 -0.39 2.76 5.33
N LEU A 171 -0.23 3.79 6.17
CA LEU A 171 -1.32 4.50 6.82
C LEU A 171 -2.11 5.38 5.83
N VAL A 172 -1.46 6.02 4.85
CA VAL A 172 -2.16 6.72 3.76
C VAL A 172 -3.09 5.75 3.01
N GLY A 173 -2.60 4.55 2.68
CA GLY A 173 -3.42 3.49 2.08
C GLY A 173 -4.59 3.09 2.96
N ALA A 174 -4.36 2.89 4.27
CA ALA A 174 -5.40 2.57 5.23
C ALA A 174 -6.49 3.66 5.31
N TRP A 175 -6.09 4.94 5.36
CA TRP A 175 -7.03 6.06 5.39
C TRP A 175 -7.90 6.12 4.13
N CYS A 176 -7.29 5.91 2.96
CA CYS A 176 -7.99 5.92 1.67
C CYS A 176 -9.03 4.81 1.57
N GLY A 177 -8.67 3.60 2.04
CA GLY A 177 -9.52 2.41 2.02
C GLY A 177 -10.63 2.40 3.07
N SER A 178 -10.43 3.03 4.23
CA SER A 178 -11.44 3.08 5.29
C SER A 178 -12.62 3.97 4.91
N ARG A 179 -13.82 3.54 5.29
CA ARG A 179 -15.06 4.36 5.31
C ARG A 179 -15.48 4.75 6.72
N ASP A 180 -14.90 4.10 7.74
CA ASP A 180 -15.19 4.38 9.14
C ASP A 180 -14.41 5.61 9.61
N GLU A 181 -15.15 6.62 10.09
CA GLU A 181 -14.60 7.88 10.56
C GLU A 181 -13.71 7.69 11.79
N ALA A 182 -14.06 6.78 12.69
CA ALA A 182 -13.25 6.51 13.88
C ALA A 182 -11.89 5.90 13.51
N THR A 183 -11.87 4.94 12.58
CA THR A 183 -10.65 4.39 12.01
C THR A 183 -9.83 5.47 11.30
N ARG A 184 -10.46 6.33 10.49
CA ARG A 184 -9.75 7.45 9.81
C ARG A 184 -9.11 8.40 10.80
N ALA A 185 -9.82 8.80 11.86
CA ALA A 185 -9.29 9.65 12.91
C ALA A 185 -8.08 9.00 13.63
N THR A 186 -8.16 7.70 13.89
CA THR A 186 -7.04 6.94 14.48
C THR A 186 -5.82 6.91 13.56
N VAL A 187 -6.05 6.68 12.26
CA VAL A 187 -4.98 6.69 11.25
C VAL A 187 -4.36 8.08 11.11
N GLU A 188 -5.17 9.15 11.09
CA GLU A 188 -4.71 10.54 11.06
C GLU A 188 -3.83 10.87 12.27
N SER A 189 -4.28 10.53 13.48
CA SER A 189 -3.50 10.72 14.70
C SER A 189 -2.17 9.96 14.65
N THR A 190 -2.18 8.74 14.11
CA THR A 190 -0.97 7.92 13.97
C THR A 190 -0.02 8.51 12.92
N LEU A 191 -0.53 9.04 11.81
CA LEU A 191 0.26 9.74 10.79
C LEU A 191 0.93 10.99 11.34
N VAL A 192 0.22 11.78 12.15
CA VAL A 192 0.79 12.97 12.80
C VAL A 192 1.92 12.57 13.73
N ASP A 193 1.73 11.54 14.57
CA ASP A 193 2.76 11.03 15.47
C ASP A 193 4.02 10.55 14.72
N TYR A 194 3.84 9.80 13.63
CA TYR A 194 4.95 9.41 12.75
C TYR A 194 5.60 10.60 12.01
N GLY A 195 4.82 11.63 11.68
CA GLY A 195 5.32 12.82 11.00
C GLY A 195 6.30 13.63 11.86
N MET A 196 6.13 13.61 13.19
CA MET A 196 7.02 14.31 14.13
C MET A 196 8.48 13.82 14.08
N ASP A 197 8.74 12.65 13.52
CA ASP A 197 10.07 12.11 13.29
C ASP A 197 10.88 12.91 12.24
N TYR A 198 10.22 13.72 11.41
CA TYR A 198 10.82 14.42 10.28
C TYR A 198 10.71 15.95 10.42
N PRO A 199 11.83 16.69 10.41
CA PRO A 199 11.80 18.15 10.47
C PRO A 199 10.99 18.74 9.30
N GLY A 200 9.95 19.53 9.61
CA GLY A 200 9.11 20.19 8.61
C GLY A 200 7.87 19.41 8.18
N ALA A 201 7.47 18.34 8.87
CA ALA A 201 6.20 17.66 8.62
C ALA A 201 5.00 18.57 8.96
N TYR A 202 4.29 19.06 7.94
CA TYR A 202 3.14 19.96 8.07
C TYR A 202 1.85 19.19 8.37
N THR A 203 1.41 19.22 9.63
CA THR A 203 0.14 18.60 10.06
C THR A 203 -1.10 19.22 9.41
N GLY A 204 -1.04 20.48 8.97
CA GLY A 204 -2.17 21.19 8.38
C GLY A 204 -2.53 20.78 6.93
N ILE A 205 -1.59 20.22 6.18
CA ILE A 205 -1.79 19.82 4.77
C ILE A 205 -2.21 18.34 4.66
N LEU A 206 -1.89 17.54 5.69
CA LEU A 206 -2.09 16.09 5.70
C LEU A 206 -3.51 15.67 5.31
N LYS A 207 -4.54 16.28 5.92
CA LYS A 207 -5.94 15.90 5.64
C LYS A 207 -6.34 16.19 4.18
N VAL A 208 -5.91 17.34 3.64
CA VAL A 208 -6.20 17.72 2.25
C VAL A 208 -5.50 16.77 1.28
N GLU A 209 -4.26 16.38 1.55
CA GLU A 209 -3.52 15.40 0.74
C GLU A 209 -4.14 14.00 0.80
N LEU A 210 -4.57 13.58 1.99
CA LEU A 210 -5.28 12.31 2.19
C LEU A 210 -6.60 12.29 1.41
N GLU A 211 -7.40 13.36 1.50
CA GLU A 211 -8.64 13.52 0.74
C GLU A 211 -8.35 13.49 -0.75
N TYR A 212 -7.42 14.30 -1.25
CA TYR A 212 -7.03 14.31 -2.66
C TYR A 212 -6.61 12.92 -3.17
N THR A 213 -5.77 12.22 -2.40
CA THR A 213 -5.32 10.86 -2.73
C THR A 213 -6.49 9.86 -2.76
N SER A 214 -7.39 9.93 -1.76
CA SER A 214 -8.57 9.05 -1.69
C SER A 214 -9.54 9.28 -2.85
N HIS A 215 -9.80 10.54 -3.23
CA HIS A 215 -10.65 10.86 -4.38
C HIS A 215 -10.09 10.27 -5.66
N ARG A 216 -8.77 10.39 -5.88
CA ARG A 216 -8.12 9.83 -7.06
C ARG A 216 -8.25 8.32 -7.13
N LEU A 217 -7.96 7.63 -6.03
CA LEU A 217 -8.05 6.16 -5.95
C LEU A 217 -9.48 5.66 -6.12
N LYS A 218 -10.48 6.41 -5.62
CA LYS A 218 -11.91 6.14 -5.79
C LYS A 218 -12.45 6.58 -7.16
N LEU A 219 -11.57 6.99 -8.08
CA LEU A 219 -11.90 7.41 -9.44
C LEU A 219 -12.89 8.58 -9.50
N LEU A 220 -12.95 9.37 -8.43
CA LEU A 220 -13.73 10.59 -8.37
C LEU A 220 -13.01 11.68 -9.17
N GLU A 221 -13.77 12.66 -9.64
CA GLU A 221 -13.20 13.86 -10.25
C GLU A 221 -12.45 14.65 -9.17
N THR A 222 -11.27 15.13 -9.52
CA THR A 222 -10.39 15.95 -8.67
C THR A 222 -10.11 17.27 -9.34
#